data_AF-A0A6C8G4I4-F1
#
_entry.id   AF-A0A6C8G4I4-F1
#
_cell.length_a   1.000
_cell.length_b   1.000
_cell.length_c   1.000
_cell.angle_alpha   90.00
_cell.angle_beta   90.00
_cell.angle_gamma   90.00
#
_symmetry.space_group_name_H-M   'P 1'
#
loop_
_entity.id
_entity.type
_entity.pdbx_description
1 polymer ?
#
loop_
_entity_poly.entity_id
_entity_poly.type
_entity_poly.pdbx_seq_one_letter_code
_entity_poly.pdbx_strand_id
1 'polypeptide(L)' 'MPLYNPVLIDLKNRLKTKGNSGKSIVCPRMKKLLQLMYGVLKSGIPFDAKKSVAN' A
#
# COMPACT_ATOMS: atom_id res chain seq x y z
N MET A 1 6.28 12.98 7.23
CA MET A 1 4.90 12.88 6.67
C MET A 1 4.38 11.47 6.93
N PRO A 2 3.50 11.25 7.93
CA PRO A 2 3.20 9.91 8.39
C PRO A 2 2.25 9.23 7.40
N LEU A 3 2.68 8.07 6.89
CA LEU A 3 1.81 7.15 6.19
C LEU A 3 0.94 6.47 7.26
N TYR A 4 -0.36 6.77 7.31
CA TYR A 4 -1.28 6.14 8.27
C TYR A 4 -1.76 4.74 7.85
N ASN A 5 -1.52 4.34 6.59
CA ASN A 5 -2.02 3.06 6.08
C ASN A 5 -0.99 1.93 6.31
N PRO A 6 -1.26 0.94 7.19
CA PRO A 6 -0.30 -0.12 7.53
C PRO A 6 0.12 -0.96 6.32
N VAL A 7 -0.76 -1.14 5.33
CA VAL A 7 -0.45 -1.87 4.08
C VAL A 7 0.69 -1.21 3.31
N LEU A 8 0.73 0.12 3.28
CA LEU A 8 1.78 0.86 2.58
C LEU A 8 3.08 0.92 3.39
N ILE A 9 3.00 0.81 4.71
CA ILE A 9 4.15 0.71 5.61
C ILE A 9 4.83 -0.65 5.42
N ASP A 10 4.07 -1.74 5.43
CA ASP A 10 4.60 -3.08 5.16
C ASP A 10 5.28 -3.14 3.78
N LEU A 11 4.58 -2.65 2.74
CA LEU A 11 5.15 -2.56 1.39
C LEU A 11 6.45 -1.75 1.35
N LYS A 12 6.50 -0.61 2.04
CA LYS A 12 7.72 0.20 2.16
C LYS A 12 8.84 -0.61 2.84
N ASN A 13 8.55 -1.31 3.92
CA ASN A 13 9.54 -2.09 4.66
C ASN A 13 10.09 -3.23 3.80
N ARG A 14 9.23 -3.99 3.12
CA ARG A 14 9.62 -5.05 2.17
C ARG A 14 10.45 -4.52 1.00
N LEU A 15 10.14 -3.33 0.48
CA LEU A 15 10.92 -2.71 -0.59
C LEU A 15 12.29 -2.23 -0.09
N LYS A 16 12.35 -1.71 1.15
CA LYS A 16 13.60 -1.32 1.81
C LYS A 16 14.50 -2.52 2.09
N THR A 17 13.97 -3.64 2.58
CA THR A 17 14.77 -4.86 2.82
C THR A 17 15.33 -5.43 1.52
N LYS A 18 14.64 -5.23 0.39
CA LYS A 18 15.14 -5.55 -0.96
C LYS A 18 16.16 -4.55 -1.52
N GLY A 19 16.59 -3.55 -0.74
CA GLY A 19 17.57 -2.55 -1.18
C GLY A 19 17.02 -1.47 -2.13
N ASN A 20 15.71 -1.41 -2.35
CA ASN A 20 15.12 -0.36 -3.19
C ASN A 20 15.10 0.98 -2.44
N SER A 21 15.41 2.06 -3.15
CA SER A 21 15.46 3.41 -2.57
C SER A 21 14.75 4.45 -3.43
N GLY A 22 14.40 5.59 -2.82
CA GLY A 22 13.81 6.75 -3.49
C GLY A 22 12.57 6.44 -4.32
N LYS A 23 12.64 6.69 -5.63
CA LYS A 23 11.54 6.55 -6.60
C LYS A 23 11.01 5.12 -6.71
N SER A 24 11.87 4.12 -6.54
CA SER A 24 11.50 2.70 -6.61
C SER A 24 10.63 2.24 -5.43
N ILE A 25 10.57 3.01 -4.35
CA ILE A 25 9.59 2.78 -3.26
C ILE A 25 8.29 3.54 -3.51
N VAL A 26 8.40 4.77 -4.04
CA VAL A 26 7.26 5.69 -4.18
C VAL A 26 6.29 5.21 -5.26
N CYS A 27 6.78 4.83 -6.44
CA CYS A 27 5.92 4.38 -7.54
C CYS A 27 5.07 3.14 -7.16
N PRO A 28 5.63 2.05 -6.62
CA PRO A 28 4.84 0.89 -6.21
C PRO A 28 3.86 1.22 -5.08
N ARG A 29 4.26 2.10 -4.14
CA ARG A 29 3.40 2.54 -3.05
C ARG A 29 2.18 3.30 -3.55
N MET A 30 2.38 4.27 -4.45
CA MET A 30 1.28 5.05 -5.03
C MET A 30 0.36 4.17 -5.88
N LYS A 31 0.94 3.26 -6.67
CA LYS A 31 0.16 2.28 -7.44
C LYS A 31 -0.70 1.40 -6.54
N LYS A 32 -0.15 0.90 -5.43
CA LYS A 32 -0.90 0.10 -4.45
C LYS A 32 -2.02 0.92 -3.80
N LEU A 33 -1.79 2.20 -3.48
CA LEU A 33 -2.82 3.07 -2.94
C LEU A 33 -4.01 3.24 -3.91
N LEU A 34 -3.73 3.49 -5.19
CA LEU A 34 -4.77 3.64 -6.20
C LEU A 34 -5.58 2.34 -6.36
N GLN A 35 -4.92 1.19 -6.34
CA GLN A 35 -5.61 -0.11 -6.39
C GLN A 35 -6.53 -0.34 -5.18
N LEU A 36 -6.12 0.10 -3.98
CA LEU A 36 -6.97 0.01 -2.79
C LEU A 36 -8.21 0.88 -2.94
N MET A 37 -8.05 2.13 -3.37
CA MET A 37 -9.16 3.05 -3.61
C MET A 37 -10.12 2.49 -4.68
N TYR A 38 -9.56 1.98 -5.78
CA TYR A 38 -10.35 1.35 -6.83
C TYR A 38 -11.10 0.11 -6.35
N GLY A 39 -10.48 -0.74 -5.52
CA GLY A 39 -11.12 -1.91 -4.94
C GLY A 39 -12.31 -1.55 -4.05
N VAL A 40 -12.16 -0.51 -3.21
CA VAL A 40 -13.25 0.02 -2.37
C VAL A 40 -14.41 0.51 -3.22
N LEU A 41 -14.12 1.33 -4.24
CA LEU A 41 -15.15 1.86 -5.14
C LEU A 41 -15.86 0.76 -5.93
N LYS A 42 -15.12 -0.26 -6.37
CA LYS A 42 -15.68 -1.37 -7.16
C LYS A 42 -16.50 -2.35 -6.33
N SER A 43 -16.04 -2.67 -5.11
CA SER A 43 -16.69 -3.66 -4.25
C SER A 43 -17.77 -3.06 -3.35
N GLY A 44 -17.81 -1.74 -3.16
CA GLY A 44 -18.70 -1.06 -2.23
C GLY A 44 -18.41 -1.37 -0.75
N ILE A 45 -17.32 -2.09 -0.47
CA ILE A 45 -16.90 -2.46 0.88
C ILE A 45 -15.91 -1.39 1.38
N PRO A 46 -16.14 -0.78 2.56
CA PRO A 46 -15.21 0.19 3.12
C PRO A 46 -13.80 -0.38 3.26
N PHE A 47 -12.80 0.50 3.11
CA PHE A 47 -11.40 0.11 3.28
C PHE A 47 -11.16 -0.44 4.69
N ASP A 48 -10.72 -1.68 4.77
CA ASP A 48 -10.30 -2.32 6.01
C ASP A 48 -8.81 -2.65 5.95
N ALA A 49 -8.05 -1.92 6.77
CA ALA A 49 -6.61 -2.04 6.87
C ALA A 49 -6.14 -3.43 7.36
N LYS A 50 -6.99 -4.17 8.08
CA LYS A 50 -6.71 -5.53 8.55
C LYS A 50 -6.96 -6.58 7.46
N LYS A 51 -7.94 -6.36 6.57
CA LYS A 51 -8.26 -7.30 5.48
C LYS A 51 -7.34 -7.17 4.26
N SER A 52 -6.75 -6.00 4.03
CA SER A 52 -5.87 -5.76 2.88
C SER A 52 -4.44 -6.30 3.03
N VAL A 53 -4.10 -6.92 4.16
CA VAL A 53 -2.94 -7.79 4.29
C VAL A 53 -3.35 -9.19 3.81
N ALA A 54 -3.66 -9.31 2.52
CA ALA A 54 -3.83 -10.62 1.92
C ALA A 54 -2.44 -11.22 1.68
N ASN A 55 -2.20 -12.31 2.40
CA ASN A 55 -1.11 -13.28 2.33
C ASN A 55 -0.55 -13.46 0.91
#